data_AF-G0NGN1-F1
#
_entry.id   AF-G0NGN1-F1
#
_cell.length_a   1.000
_cell.length_b   1.000
_cell.length_c   1.000
_cell.angle_alpha   90.00
_cell.angle_beta   90.00
_cell.angle_gamma   90.00
#
_symmetry.space_group_name_H-M   'P 1'
#
loop_
_entity.id
_entity.type
_entity.pdbx_description
1 polymer ?
#
loop_
_entity_poly.entity_id
_entity_poly.type
_entity_poly.pdbx_seq_one_letter_code
_entity_poly.pdbx_strand_id
1 'polypeptide(L)'
;MWISFKVISAADLDRDTNKDIVRKFYLPRMTLVGFEEEIRRVSGSTKPLVIVAGIFYWHEADLGAIDDSAFLIFEGTESLIVSFVEEGENGFGKAIDAIKQEINLD
;
A
#
# COMPACT_ATOMS: atom_id res chain seq x y z
N MET A 1 -7.98 9.41 -14.11
CA MET A 1 -7.07 8.42 -13.51
C MET A 1 -7.33 8.38 -12.03
N TRP A 2 -7.68 7.20 -11.48
CA TRP A 2 -8.11 7.03 -10.10
C TRP A 2 -7.15 6.09 -9.38
N ILE A 3 -6.71 6.45 -8.19
CA ILE A 3 -5.85 5.61 -7.33
C ILE A 3 -6.76 4.77 -6.44
N SER A 4 -6.57 3.45 -6.43
CA SER A 4 -7.33 2.51 -5.60
C SER A 4 -6.53 2.09 -4.36
N PHE A 5 -6.93 2.50 -3.17
CA PHE A 5 -6.36 2.00 -1.92
C PHE A 5 -7.12 0.78 -1.40
N LYS A 6 -6.38 -0.21 -0.92
CA LYS A 6 -6.87 -1.39 -0.22
C LYS A 6 -6.26 -1.40 1.17
N VAL A 7 -7.07 -1.35 2.22
CA VAL A 7 -6.56 -1.40 3.60
C VAL A 7 -6.65 -2.83 4.12
N ILE A 8 -5.56 -3.33 4.70
CA ILE A 8 -5.46 -4.65 5.32
C ILE A 8 -4.92 -4.55 6.75
N SER A 9 -5.47 -5.34 7.66
CA SER A 9 -5.01 -5.42 9.05
C SER A 9 -3.91 -6.48 9.23
N ALA A 10 -3.17 -6.42 10.34
CA ALA A 10 -2.20 -7.45 10.67
C ALA A 10 -2.81 -8.86 10.81
N ALA A 11 -4.03 -8.95 11.34
CA ALA A 11 -4.73 -10.24 11.48
C ALA A 11 -5.18 -10.83 10.14
N ASP A 12 -5.25 -10.01 9.10
CA ASP A 12 -5.66 -10.42 7.77
C ASP A 12 -4.45 -10.71 6.87
N LEU A 13 -3.25 -10.18 7.14
CA LEU A 13 -2.09 -10.31 6.25
C LEU A 13 -1.81 -11.74 5.74
N ASP A 14 -2.06 -12.76 6.55
CA ASP A 14 -1.86 -14.19 6.22
C ASP A 14 -3.11 -14.96 5.74
N ARG A 15 -4.26 -14.29 5.57
CA ARG A 15 -5.51 -14.96 5.15
C ARG A 15 -5.58 -15.11 3.63
N ASP A 16 -5.87 -16.32 3.15
CA ASP A 16 -6.09 -16.58 1.72
C ASP A 16 -7.27 -15.78 1.11
N THR A 17 -8.19 -15.30 1.94
CA THR A 17 -9.37 -14.51 1.54
C THR A 17 -9.12 -13.00 1.44
N ASN A 18 -7.87 -12.56 1.50
CA ASN A 18 -7.51 -11.13 1.55
C ASN A 18 -8.04 -10.27 0.42
N LYS A 19 -8.27 -10.84 -0.77
CA LYS A 19 -8.85 -10.10 -1.90
C LYS A 19 -10.29 -9.63 -1.63
N ASP A 20 -11.01 -10.31 -0.73
CA ASP A 20 -12.42 -10.07 -0.45
C ASP A 20 -12.66 -9.22 0.81
N ILE A 21 -11.68 -9.17 1.72
CA ILE A 21 -11.81 -8.47 3.03
C ILE A 21 -11.31 -7.00 2.95
N VAL A 22 -10.61 -6.63 1.88
CA VAL A 22 -10.04 -5.29 1.71
C VAL A 22 -11.10 -4.23 1.39
N ARG A 23 -11.04 -3.11 2.14
CA ARG A 23 -11.82 -1.90 1.83
C ARG A 23 -11.17 -1.14 0.68
N LYS A 24 -11.94 -0.82 -0.36
CA LYS A 24 -11.48 -0.09 -1.55
C LYS A 24 -11.82 1.40 -1.47
N PHE A 25 -10.85 2.27 -1.70
CA PHE A 25 -11.04 3.72 -1.80
C PHE A 25 -10.46 4.23 -3.11
N TYR A 26 -11.20 5.08 -3.82
CA TYR A 26 -10.75 5.68 -5.08
C TYR A 26 -10.48 7.17 -4.89
N LEU A 27 -9.25 7.61 -5.16
CA LEU A 27 -8.86 9.02 -5.06
C LEU A 27 -8.37 9.59 -6.41
N PRO A 28 -8.56 10.90 -6.67
CA PRO A 28 -7.94 11.55 -7.82
C PRO A 28 -6.41 11.60 -7.66
N ARG A 29 -5.68 11.72 -8.78
CA ARG A 29 -4.21 11.93 -8.75
C ARG A 29 -3.88 13.19 -7.95
N MET A 30 -2.88 13.10 -7.09
CA MET A 30 -2.47 14.16 -6.17
C MET A 30 -0.94 14.26 -6.10
N THR A 31 -0.43 15.32 -5.48
CA THR A 31 1.00 15.46 -5.15
C THR A 31 1.43 14.40 -4.14
N LEU A 32 2.73 14.15 -3.99
CA LEU A 32 3.21 13.19 -2.97
C LEU A 32 2.73 13.58 -1.56
N VAL A 33 2.85 14.86 -1.21
CA VAL A 33 2.38 15.38 0.08
C VAL A 33 0.89 15.05 0.28
N GLY A 34 0.06 15.27 -0.75
CA GLY A 34 -1.35 14.89 -0.72
C GLY A 34 -1.55 13.38 -0.58
N PHE A 35 -0.73 12.57 -1.25
CA PHE A 35 -0.78 11.11 -1.18
C PHE A 35 -0.51 10.61 0.24
N GLU A 36 0.51 11.13 0.90
CA GLU A 36 0.80 10.77 2.30
C GLU A 36 -0.31 11.21 3.25
N GLU A 37 -0.80 12.44 3.11
CA GLU A 37 -1.91 12.96 3.92
C GLU A 37 -3.16 12.10 3.77
N GLU A 38 -3.47 11.68 2.55
CA GLU A 38 -4.60 10.82 2.25
C GLU A 38 -4.44 9.40 2.79
N ILE A 39 -3.24 8.82 2.73
CA ILE A 39 -2.99 7.52 3.38
C ILE A 39 -3.17 7.62 4.89
N ARG A 40 -2.66 8.69 5.54
CA ARG A 40 -2.89 8.93 6.97
C ARG A 40 -4.38 9.11 7.27
N ARG A 41 -5.12 9.81 6.42
CA ARG A 41 -6.58 10.00 6.56
C ARG A 41 -7.37 8.70 6.41
N VAL A 42 -7.02 7.87 5.42
CA VAL A 42 -7.72 6.60 5.12
C VAL A 42 -7.40 5.54 6.17
N SER A 43 -6.14 5.45 6.62
CA SER A 43 -5.74 4.54 7.70
C SER A 43 -6.18 5.03 9.08
N GLY A 44 -6.36 6.34 9.28
CA GLY A 44 -6.57 6.96 10.58
C GLY A 44 -5.30 6.99 11.45
N SER A 45 -4.14 6.68 10.88
CA SER A 45 -2.89 6.50 11.62
C SER A 45 -1.92 7.65 11.39
N THR A 46 -1.17 8.01 12.44
CA THR A 46 -0.13 9.06 12.40
C THR A 46 1.28 8.49 12.32
N LYS A 47 1.41 7.18 12.10
CA LYS A 47 2.71 6.50 12.04
C LYS A 47 3.53 6.96 10.82
N PRO A 48 4.87 6.86 10.88
CA PRO A 48 5.74 7.01 9.72
C PRO A 48 5.27 6.14 8.55
N LEU A 49 5.36 6.67 7.34
CA LEU A 49 4.95 6.00 6.12
C LEU A 49 6.16 5.38 5.44
N VAL A 50 6.04 4.12 5.03
CA VAL A 50 6.99 3.40 4.23
C VAL A 50 6.30 2.98 2.93
N ILE A 51 6.94 3.22 1.79
CA ILE A 51 6.39 2.89 0.47
C ILE A 51 7.32 1.87 -0.19
N VAL A 52 6.78 0.71 -0.54
CA VAL A 52 7.50 -0.41 -1.11
C VAL A 52 6.88 -0.85 -2.45
N ALA A 53 7.71 -1.33 -3.36
CA ALA A 53 7.27 -2.02 -4.56
C ALA A 53 8.12 -3.27 -4.80
N GLY A 54 7.48 -4.43 -4.62
CA GLY A 54 8.24 -5.66 -4.45
C GLY A 54 9.22 -5.52 -3.29
N ILE A 55 10.50 -5.75 -3.54
CA ILE A 55 11.55 -5.74 -2.50
C ILE A 55 12.28 -4.40 -2.38
N PHE A 56 11.85 -3.39 -3.13
CA PHE A 56 12.53 -2.11 -3.23
C PHE A 56 11.73 -1.00 -2.56
N TYR A 57 12.41 -0.12 -1.84
CA TYR A 57 11.85 1.16 -1.43
C TYR A 57 11.58 2.01 -2.66
N TRP A 58 10.38 2.58 -2.71
CA TRP A 58 10.06 3.56 -3.73
C TRP A 58 10.50 4.94 -3.31
N HIS A 59 11.19 5.64 -4.22
CA HIS A 59 11.55 7.02 -4.00
C HIS A 59 10.37 7.93 -4.36
N GLU A 60 10.37 9.12 -3.76
CA GLU A 60 9.38 10.17 -4.00
C GLU A 60 9.19 10.49 -5.49
N ALA A 61 10.24 10.39 -6.30
CA ALA A 61 10.19 10.64 -7.74
C ALA A 61 9.36 9.61 -8.53
N ASP A 62 9.23 8.38 -8.02
CA ASP A 62 8.60 7.26 -8.74
C ASP A 62 7.07 7.31 -8.65
N LEU A 63 6.53 7.86 -7.55
CA LEU A 63 5.09 7.96 -7.29
C LEU A 63 4.37 8.91 -8.25
N GLY A 64 5.07 9.95 -8.72
CA GLY A 64 4.51 10.96 -9.61
C GLY A 64 4.27 10.49 -11.04
N ALA A 65 4.80 9.32 -11.44
CA ALA A 65 4.82 8.86 -12.83
C ALA A 65 3.82 7.72 -13.13
N ILE A 66 3.06 7.24 -12.14
CA ILE A 66 2.24 6.03 -12.29
C ILE A 66 0.87 6.40 -12.87
N ASP A 67 0.49 5.77 -13.98
CA ASP A 67 -0.74 6.08 -14.69
C ASP A 67 -1.96 5.20 -14.33
N ASP A 68 -1.77 4.14 -13.55
CA ASP A 68 -2.87 3.43 -12.86
C ASP A 68 -2.31 2.76 -11.61
N SER A 69 -2.81 3.15 -10.43
CA SER A 69 -2.20 2.74 -9.17
C SER A 69 -3.20 2.13 -8.21
N ALA A 70 -3.04 0.85 -7.97
CA ALA A 70 -3.64 0.21 -6.81
C ALA A 70 -2.55 0.08 -5.73
N PHE A 71 -2.90 0.42 -4.49
CA PHE A 71 -2.00 0.31 -3.35
C PHE A 71 -2.64 -0.54 -2.27
N LEU A 72 -1.84 -1.37 -1.62
CA LEU A 72 -2.19 -2.08 -0.40
C LEU A 72 -1.57 -1.34 0.79
N ILE A 73 -2.41 -0.88 1.71
CA ILE A 73 -2.00 -0.20 2.95
C ILE A 73 -2.10 -1.21 4.08
N PHE A 74 -0.98 -1.46 4.73
CA PHE A 74 -0.86 -2.25 5.95
C PHE A 74 -0.50 -1.33 7.12
N GLU A 75 -1.23 -1.46 8.21
CA GLU A 75 -0.89 -0.80 9.46
C GLU A 75 -0.08 -1.72 10.37
N GLY A 76 1.23 -1.49 10.43
CA GLY A 76 2.14 -2.18 11.33
C GLY A 76 2.19 -1.57 12.72
N THR A 77 3.01 -2.15 13.60
CA THR A 77 3.16 -1.65 14.99
C THR A 77 3.77 -0.24 15.01
N GLU A 78 4.81 -0.01 14.22
CA GLU A 78 5.60 1.23 14.26
C GLU A 78 5.42 2.11 13.01
N SER A 79 4.98 1.53 11.89
CA SER A 79 4.86 2.21 10.59
C SER A 79 3.57 1.85 9.85
N LEU A 80 3.17 2.72 8.93
CA LEU A 80 2.26 2.38 7.83
C LEU A 80 3.11 1.91 6.65
N ILE A 81 2.79 0.75 6.09
CA ILE A 81 3.47 0.23 4.90
C ILE A 81 2.49 0.26 3.73
N VAL A 82 2.91 0.88 2.64
CA VAL A 82 2.12 1.01 1.42
C VAL A 82 2.84 0.28 0.31
N SER A 83 2.20 -0.74 -0.23
CA SER A 83 2.75 -1.53 -1.31
C SER A 83 2.00 -1.33 -2.61
N PHE A 84 2.73 -1.15 -3.70
CA PHE A 84 2.16 -1.05 -5.04
C PHE A 84 1.61 -2.41 -5.52
N VAL A 85 0.39 -2.39 -6.02
CA VAL A 85 -0.30 -3.53 -6.63
C VAL A 85 -0.20 -3.38 -8.15
N GLU A 86 0.79 -4.05 -8.73
CA GLU A 86 0.98 -4.09 -10.19
C GLU A 86 -0.27 -4.65 -10.90
N GLU A 87 -0.54 -4.18 -12.12
CA GLU A 87 -1.54 -4.84 -12.97
C GLU A 87 -1.04 -6.23 -13.40
N GLY A 88 -1.92 -7.23 -13.25
CA GLY A 88 -1.61 -8.63 -13.59
C GLY A 88 -2.12 -9.62 -12.55
N GLU A 89 -1.97 -10.91 -12.84
CA GLU A 89 -2.59 -11.99 -12.06
C GLU A 89 -2.09 -12.08 -10.61
N ASN A 90 -0.86 -11.62 -10.35
CA ASN A 90 -0.21 -11.74 -9.04
C ASN A 90 0.18 -10.40 -8.36
N GLY A 91 -0.27 -9.26 -8.87
CA GLY A 91 0.13 -7.95 -8.30
C GLY A 91 -0.24 -7.77 -6.83
N PHE A 92 -1.38 -8.33 -6.41
CA PHE A 92 -1.80 -8.31 -5.00
C PHE A 92 -0.94 -9.23 -4.11
N GLY A 93 -0.55 -10.39 -4.62
CA GLY A 93 0.35 -11.31 -3.91
C GLY A 93 1.73 -10.70 -3.72
N LYS A 94 2.29 -10.11 -4.78
CA LYS A 94 3.56 -9.36 -4.71
C LYS A 94 3.52 -8.21 -3.70
N ALA A 95 2.39 -7.51 -3.60
CA ALA A 95 2.23 -6.44 -2.63
C ALA A 95 2.22 -6.96 -1.17
N ILE A 96 1.61 -8.12 -0.93
CA ILE A 96 1.67 -8.80 0.37
C ILE A 96 3.10 -9.24 0.66
N ASP A 97 3.79 -9.86 -0.30
CA ASP A 97 5.17 -10.33 -0.12
C ASP A 97 6.12 -9.17 0.20
N ALA A 98 5.95 -8.02 -0.47
CA ALA A 98 6.66 -6.78 -0.18
C ALA A 98 6.44 -6.31 1.25
N ILE A 99 5.19 -6.27 1.71
CA ILE A 99 4.85 -5.90 3.09
C ILE A 99 5.48 -6.88 4.09
N LYS A 100 5.42 -8.18 3.81
CA LYS A 100 5.99 -9.24 4.66
C LYS A 100 7.50 -9.13 4.80
N GLN A 101 8.20 -8.73 3.75
CA GLN A 101 9.64 -8.46 3.82
C GLN A 101 9.93 -7.19 4.61
N GLU A 102 9.15 -6.11 4.41
CA GLU A 102 9.36 -4.83 5.08
C GLU A 102 9.13 -4.90 6.60
N ILE A 103 8.16 -5.69 7.07
CA ILE A 103 7.93 -5.88 8.52
C ILE A 103 9.04 -6.67 9.24
N ASN A 104 10.15 -6.99 8.57
CA ASN A 104 11.25 -7.84 9.02
C ASN A 104 10.83 -9.27 9.33
N LEU A 105 11.07 -10.14 8.35
CA LEU A 105 11.77 -11.39 8.62
C LEU A 105 12.97 -11.38 7.66
N ASP A 106 14.13 -10.84 8.05
CA ASP A 106 15.24 -11.68 8.58
C ASP A 106 14.90 -12.62 9.76
#